data_AF-A0A0V7ZGN9-F1
#
_entry.id   AF-A0A0V7ZGN9-F1
#
_cell.length_a   1.000
_cell.length_b   1.000
_cell.length_c   1.000
_cell.angle_alpha   90.00
_cell.angle_beta   90.00
_cell.angle_gamma   90.00
#
_symmetry.space_group_name_H-M   'P 1'
#
loop_
_entity.id
_entity.type
_entity.pdbx_description
1 polymer ?
#
loop_
_entity_poly.entity_id
_entity_poly.type
_entity_poly.pdbx_seq_one_letter_code
_entity_poly.pdbx_strand_id
1 'polypeptide(L)' 'MLNKKSDVKQLSINLSVQEVEKLEKYCQKTGRQTNDIIRELVRTLPIVVPHKL' A
#
# COMPACT_ATOMS: atom_id res chain seq x y z
N MET A 1 20.19 19.51 2.47
CA MET A 1 20.21 18.28 1.65
C MET A 1 20.30 17.08 2.58
N LEU A 2 19.17 16.53 3.01
CA LEU A 2 19.18 15.36 3.89
C LEU A 2 19.29 14.11 3.03
N ASN A 3 20.50 13.57 2.99
CA ASN A 3 20.82 12.26 2.41
C ASN A 3 20.22 11.15 3.29
N LYS A 4 18.90 11.14 3.42
CA LYS A 4 18.16 10.06 4.07
C LYS A 4 18.09 8.94 3.03
N LYS A 5 19.17 8.16 2.93
CA LYS A 5 19.19 6.81 2.33
C LYS A 5 18.20 5.98 3.16
N SER A 6 16.92 6.26 2.95
CA SER A 6 15.82 5.57 3.57
C SER A 6 15.83 4.23 2.88
N ASP A 7 16.35 3.22 3.57
CA ASP A 7 16.36 1.82 3.16
C ASP A 7 15.05 1.52 2.42
N VAL A 8 15.10 1.49 1.09
CA VAL A 8 13.90 1.31 0.27
C VAL A 8 13.54 -0.16 0.41
N LYS A 9 12.70 -0.47 1.39
CA LYS A 9 12.22 -1.83 1.63
C LYS A 9 11.14 -2.16 0.63
N GLN A 10 11.38 -3.20 -0.16
CA GLN A 10 10.40 -3.75 -1.08
C GLN A 10 9.40 -4.62 -0.29
N LEU A 11 8.11 -4.38 -0.48
CA LEU A 11 7.03 -5.20 0.06
C LEU A 11 6.29 -5.85 -1.11
N SER A 12 6.33 -7.18 -1.17
CA SER A 12 5.53 -7.96 -2.12
C SER A 12 4.27 -8.46 -1.41
N ILE A 13 3.10 -8.23 -2.01
CA ILE A 13 1.82 -8.72 -1.51
C ILE A 13 1.16 -9.58 -2.59
N ASN A 14 0.53 -10.67 -2.16
CA ASN A 14 -0.28 -11.51 -3.04
C ASN A 14 -1.71 -10.97 -3.03
N LEU A 15 -2.24 -10.72 -4.23
CA LEU A 15 -3.63 -10.30 -4.43
C LEU A 15 -4.33 -11.36 -5.28
N SER A 16 -5.58 -11.68 -4.93
CA SER A 16 -6.44 -12.48 -5.78
C SER A 16 -6.81 -11.70 -7.05
N VAL A 17 -7.17 -12.41 -8.13
CA VAL A 17 -7.53 -11.80 -9.42
C VAL A 17 -8.58 -10.68 -9.26
N GLN A 18 -9.61 -10.93 -8.44
CA GLN A 18 -10.67 -9.95 -8.17
C GLN A 18 -10.16 -8.68 -7.47
N GLU A 19 -9.20 -8.83 -6.54
CA GLU A 19 -8.61 -7.69 -5.82
C GLU A 19 -7.70 -6.88 -6.75
N VAL A 20 -6.99 -7.54 -7.67
CA VAL A 20 -6.20 -6.87 -8.72
C VAL A 20 -7.12 -6.04 -9.62
N GLU A 21 -8.19 -6.63 -10.16
CA GLU A 21 -9.14 -5.91 -11.03
C GLU A 21 -9.76 -4.69 -10.33
N LYS A 22 -10.10 -4.84 -9.05
CA LYS A 22 -10.66 -3.75 -8.24
C LYS A 22 -9.64 -2.64 -8.04
N LEU A 23 -8.39 -2.99 -7.74
CA LEU A 23 -7.29 -2.03 -7.60
C LEU A 23 -7.04 -1.29 -8.92
N GLU A 24 -7.01 -1.98 -10.05
CA GLU A 24 -6.82 -1.37 -11.37
C GLU A 24 -7.94 -0.40 -11.74
N LYS A 25 -9.21 -0.78 -11.52
CA LYS A 25 -10.36 0.12 -11.76
C LYS A 25 -10.27 1.35 -10.87
N TYR A 26 -9.85 1.20 -9.62
CA TYR A 26 -9.68 2.31 -8.70
C TYR A 26 -8.51 3.24 -9.10
N CYS A 27 -7.39 2.68 -9.57
CA CYS A 27 -6.29 3.46 -10.14
C CYS A 27 -6.75 4.29 -11.35
N GLN A 28 -7.49 3.67 -12.27
CA GLN A 28 -8.04 4.36 -13.45
C GLN A 28 -9.00 5.49 -13.06
N LYS A 29 -9.88 5.26 -12.08
CA LYS A 29 -10.84 6.27 -11.62
C LYS A 29 -10.16 7.47 -10.94
N THR A 30 -9.09 7.23 -10.20
CA THR A 30 -8.40 8.27 -9.42
C THR A 30 -7.26 8.94 -10.19
N GLY A 31 -6.81 8.33 -11.30
CA GLY A 31 -5.63 8.76 -12.05
C GLY A 31 -4.31 8.58 -11.29
N ARG A 32 -4.33 7.86 -10.16
CA ARG A 32 -3.14 7.65 -9.32
C ARG A 32 -2.44 6.34 -9.68
N GLN A 33 -1.14 6.30 -9.47
CA GLN A 33 -0.34 5.09 -9.65
C GLN A 33 -0.66 4.06 -8.56
N THR A 34 -0.64 2.78 -8.93
CA THR A 34 -0.91 1.64 -8.05
C THR A 34 -0.10 1.69 -6.76
N ASN A 35 1.18 2.06 -6.83
CA ASN A 35 2.07 2.13 -5.67
C ASN A 35 1.64 3.24 -4.67
N ASP A 36 1.16 4.38 -5.16
CA ASP A 36 0.67 5.46 -4.29
C ASP A 36 -0.58 5.02 -3.53
N ILE A 37 -1.50 4.34 -4.23
CA ILE A 37 -2.71 3.78 -3.64
C ILE A 37 -2.36 2.70 -2.60
N ILE A 38 -1.47 1.75 -2.93
CA ILE A 38 -1.05 0.72 -1.97
C ILE A 38 -0.41 1.38 -0.74
N ARG A 39 0.45 2.39 -0.92
CA ARG A 39 1.06 3.12 0.20
C ARG A 39 0.03 3.84 1.06
N GLU A 40 -0.98 4.45 0.45
CA GLU A 40 -2.09 5.09 1.17
C GLU A 40 -2.87 4.03 1.96
N LEU A 41 -3.29 2.95 1.31
CA LEU A 41 -4.04 1.86 1.94
C LEU A 41 -3.28 1.28 3.14
N VAL A 42 -2.00 0.95 2.98
CA VAL A 42 -1.14 0.45 4.06
C VAL A 42 -1.06 1.46 5.23
N ARG A 43 -0.99 2.76 4.95
CA ARG A 43 -0.98 3.80 6.01
C ARG A 43 -2.32 3.99 6.70
N THR A 44 -3.42 3.69 6.01
CA THR A 44 -4.77 3.77 6.58
C THR A 44 -5.16 2.52 7.37
N LEU A 45 -4.40 1.43 7.26
CA LEU A 45 -4.65 0.23 8.06
C LEU A 45 -4.57 0.58 9.55
N PRO A 46 -5.57 0.16 10.36
CA PRO A 46 -5.54 0.40 11.79
C PRO A 46 -4.34 -0.30 12.41
N ILE A 47 -3.62 0.41 13.27
CA ILE A 47 -2.56 -0.20 14.08
C ILE A 47 -3.26 -1.06 15.13
N VAL A 48 -3.42 -2.34 14.83
CA VAL A 48 -3.83 -3.33 15.81
C VAL A 48 -2.66 -3.54 16.76
N VAL A 49 -2.60 -2.74 17.83
CA VAL A 49 -1.75 -3.07 18.97
C VAL A 49 -2.29 -4.37 19.55
N PRO A 50 -1.56 -5.50 19.48
CA PRO A 50 -2.02 -6.70 20.14
C PRO A 50 -2.14 -6.37 21.63
N HIS A 51 -3.36 -6.47 22.16
CA HIS A 51 -3.54 -6.45 23.61
C HIS A 51 -2.64 -7.56 24.17
N LYS A 52 -1.65 -7.14 24.94
CA LYS A 52 -0.72 -8.01 25.66
C LYS A 52 -1.59 -8.97 26.50
N LEU A 53 -1.61 -10.25 26.11
CA LEU A 53 -2.14 -11.33 26.93
C LEU A 53 -1.23 -11.55 28.14
#